data_AF-A0A0V8EB34-F1
#
_entry.id   AF-A0A0V8EB34-F1
#
_cell.length_a   1.000
_cell.length_b   1.000
_cell.length_c   1.000
_cell.angle_alpha   90.00
_cell.angle_beta   90.00
_cell.angle_gamma   90.00
#
_symmetry.space_group_name_H-M   'P 1'
#
loop_
_entity.id
_entity.type
_entity.pdbx_description
1 polymer ?
#
loop_
_entity_poly.entity_id
_entity_poly.type
_entity_poly.pdbx_seq_one_letter_code
_entity_poly.pdbx_strand_id
1 'polypeptide(L)' 'MLRFTTQILGEGRPQKFTEEQIQFAYELKQQGMTYKMIERKTGISIATQKRRFMKVIKNKSIDKEY' A
#
# COMPACT_ATOMS: atom_id res chain seq x y z
N MET A 1 -12.88 0.14 13.62
CA MET A 1 -11.59 0.31 12.90
C MET A 1 -11.42 -0.89 11.98
N LEU A 2 -11.44 -0.70 10.66
CA LEU A 2 -11.13 -1.76 9.71
C LEU A 2 -9.63 -2.06 9.81
N ARG A 3 -9.26 -3.18 10.46
CA ARG A 3 -7.89 -3.68 10.47
C ARG A 3 -7.74 -4.61 9.28
N PHE A 4 -6.91 -4.25 8.31
CA PHE A 4 -6.55 -5.14 7.22
C PHE A 4 -5.67 -6.26 7.78
N THR A 5 -6.29 -7.39 8.12
CA THR A 5 -5.58 -8.60 8.54
C THR A 5 -5.07 -9.36 7.32
N THR A 6 -3.92 -10.02 7.50
CA THR A 6 -3.19 -10.77 6.48
C THR A 6 -4.09 -11.76 5.74
N GLN A 7 -4.14 -11.66 4.41
CA GLN A 7 -4.85 -12.59 3.55
C GLN A 7 -3.86 -13.64 3.02
N ILE A 8 -4.15 -14.92 3.23
CA ILE A 8 -3.31 -16.04 2.81
C ILE A 8 -3.77 -16.45 1.41
N LEU A 9 -2.91 -16.32 0.41
CA LEU A 9 -3.18 -16.76 -0.98
C LEU A 9 -1.99 -17.58 -1.48
N GLY A 10 -2.12 -18.91 -1.52
CA GLY A 10 -1.21 -19.86 -2.21
C GLY A 10 0.14 -20.16 -1.56
N GLU A 11 0.77 -21.27 -2.00
CA GLU A 11 2.03 -21.86 -1.50
C GLU A 11 3.20 -20.86 -1.50
N GLY A 12 3.35 -20.11 -0.41
CA GLY A 12 4.39 -19.11 -0.22
C GLY A 12 4.18 -18.31 1.07
N ARG A 13 5.20 -17.53 1.48
CA ARG A 13 5.05 -16.64 2.65
C ARG A 13 3.97 -15.59 2.33
N PRO A 14 2.87 -15.52 3.09
CA PRO A 14 1.76 -14.64 2.76
C PRO A 14 2.22 -13.18 2.74
N GLN A 15 1.89 -12.45 1.68
CA GLN A 15 2.08 -11.01 1.66
C GLN A 15 1.12 -10.38 2.66
N LYS A 16 1.66 -9.55 3.55
CA LYS A 16 0.89 -8.97 4.66
C LYS A 16 -0.27 -8.09 4.20
N PHE A 17 -0.15 -7.48 3.01
CA PHE A 17 -1.15 -6.57 2.43
C PHE A 17 -1.32 -6.84 0.93
N THR A 18 -2.57 -6.84 0.46
CA THR A 18 -2.91 -7.00 -0.97
C THR A 18 -2.54 -5.74 -1.76
N GLU A 19 -2.44 -5.85 -3.09
CA GLU A 19 -2.13 -4.67 -3.93
C GLU A 19 -3.24 -3.61 -3.85
N GLU A 20 -4.51 -4.04 -3.75
CA GLU A 20 -5.65 -3.15 -3.53
C GLU A 20 -5.52 -2.34 -2.23
N GLN A 21 -5.11 -2.98 -1.14
CA GLN A 21 -4.87 -2.30 0.15
C GLN A 21 -3.74 -1.27 0.05
N ILE A 22 -2.68 -1.59 -0.71
CA ILE A 22 -1.57 -0.67 -0.98
C ILE A 22 -2.03 0.50 -1.86
N GLN A 23 -2.83 0.23 -2.89
CA GLN A 23 -3.35 1.23 -3.81
C GLN A 23 -4.30 2.20 -3.09
N PHE A 24 -5.22 1.69 -2.26
CA PHE A 24 -6.08 2.51 -1.41
C PHE A 24 -5.27 3.40 -0.45
N ALA A 25 -4.23 2.85 0.19
CA ALA A 25 -3.35 3.65 1.04
C ALA A 25 -2.60 4.74 0.25
N TYR A 26 -2.23 4.47 -0.99
CA TYR A 26 -1.57 5.44 -1.87
C TYR A 26 -2.53 6.55 -2.29
N GLU A 27 -3.79 6.26 -2.59
CA GLU A 27 -4.81 7.27 -2.88
C GLU A 27 -5.03 8.23 -1.72
N LEU A 28 -5.09 7.71 -0.48
CA LEU A 28 -5.14 8.55 0.72
C LEU A 28 -3.93 9.49 0.83
N LYS A 29 -2.75 9.04 0.39
CA LYS A 29 -1.55 9.87 0.35
C LYS A 29 -1.68 10.98 -0.70
N GLN A 30 -2.26 10.70 -1.86
CA GLN A 30 -2.53 11.69 -2.91
C GLN A 30 -3.60 12.71 -2.49
N GLN A 31 -4.54 12.32 -1.62
CA GLN A 31 -5.51 13.23 -0.98
C GLN A 31 -4.90 14.10 0.13
N GLY A 32 -3.59 14.00 0.40
CA GLY A 32 -2.90 14.83 1.37
C GLY A 32 -2.76 14.24 2.77
N MET A 33 -3.18 12.99 3.02
CA MET A 33 -2.98 12.38 4.34
C MET A 33 -1.50 12.13 4.63
N THR A 34 -1.12 12.28 5.91
CA THR A 34 0.22 11.94 6.37
C THR A 34 0.38 10.42 6.52
N TYR A 35 1.61 9.91 6.44
CA TYR A 35 1.89 8.49 6.65
C TYR A 35 1.35 7.96 7.99
N LYS A 36 1.40 8.79 9.04
CA LYS A 36 0.90 8.45 10.38
C LYS A 36 -0.63 8.35 10.41
N MET A 37 -1.33 9.21 9.67
CA MET A 37 -2.80 9.12 9.54
C MET A 37 -3.21 7.86 8.78
N ILE A 38 -2.49 7.55 7.69
CA ILE A 38 -2.74 6.35 6.89
C ILE A 38 -2.48 5.09 7.73
N GLU A 39 -1.39 5.04 8.49
CA GLU A 39 -1.08 3.92 9.39
C GLU A 39 -2.19 3.69 10.42
N ARG A 40 -2.70 4.76 11.04
CA ARG A 40 -3.85 4.68 11.97
C ARG A 40 -5.12 4.19 11.29
N LYS A 41 -5.33 4.53 10.01
CA LYS A 41 -6.55 4.20 9.26
C LYS A 41 -6.54 2.79 8.68
N THR A 42 -5.38 2.32 8.19
CA THR A 42 -5.24 1.07 7.43
C THR A 42 -4.49 -0.01 8.19
N GLY A 43 -3.69 0.35 9.21
CA GLY A 43 -2.78 -0.58 9.88
C GLY A 43 -1.51 -0.90 9.08
N ILE A 44 -1.28 -0.23 7.94
CA ILE A 44 -0.05 -0.40 7.15
C ILE A 44 1.04 0.47 7.76
N SER A 45 2.14 -0.16 8.19
CA SER A 45 3.22 0.58 8.85
C SER A 45 3.84 1.64 7.94
N ILE A 46 4.31 2.74 8.52
CA ILE A 46 4.96 3.84 7.76
C ILE A 46 6.09 3.31 6.86
N ALA A 47 6.91 2.38 7.35
CA ALA A 47 7.98 1.77 6.58
C ALA A 47 7.47 0.99 5.35
N THR A 48 6.35 0.29 5.50
CA THR A 48 5.71 -0.46 4.39
C THR A 48 5.10 0.50 3.37
N GLN A 49 4.45 1.57 3.82
CA GLN A 49 3.91 2.62 2.94
C GLN A 49 5.02 3.21 2.07
N LYS A 50 6.12 3.68 2.68
CA LYS A 50 7.27 4.25 1.94
C LYS A 50 7.80 3.29 0.87
N ARG A 51 8.09 2.04 1.25
CA ARG A 51 8.62 1.02 0.32
C ARG A 51 7.65 0.72 -0.83
N ARG A 52 6.36 0.58 -0.54
CA ARG A 52 5.36 0.17 -1.53
C ARG A 52 4.92 1.32 -2.44
N PHE A 53 4.81 2.54 -1.92
CA PHE A 53 4.47 3.71 -2.75
C PHE A 53 5.55 4.02 -3.78
N MET A 54 6.83 3.83 -3.46
CA MET A 54 7.92 3.95 -4.44
C MET A 54 7.76 2.96 -5.61
N LYS A 55 7.32 1.73 -5.33
CA LYS A 55 7.02 0.73 -6.38
C LYS A 55 5.85 1.15 -7.25
N VAL A 56 4.77 1.67 -6.65
CA VAL A 56 3.59 2.17 -7.39
C VAL A 56 3.99 3.32 -8.33
N ILE A 57 4.82 4.26 -7.87
CA ILE A 57 5.30 5.37 -8.70
C ILE A 57 6.14 4.85 -9.86
N LYS A 58 7.08 3.93 -9.60
CA LYS A 58 7.95 3.35 -10.64
C LYS A 58 7.15 2.61 -11.71
N ASN A 59 6.12 1.85 -11.32
CA ASN A 59 5.27 1.16 -12.28
C ASN A 59 4.47 2.15 -13.14
N LYS A 60 3.89 3.19 -12.53
CA LYS A 60 3.19 4.26 -13.28
C LYS A 60 4.07 5.02 -14.28
N SER A 61 5.37 5.16 -14.01
CA SER A 61 6.29 5.78 -14.98
C SER A 61 6.56 4.88 -16.18
N ILE A 62 6.64 3.56 -15.98
CA ILE A 62 6.89 2.59 -17.05
C ILE A 62 5.66 2.50 -17.98
N ASP A 63 4.45 2.50 -17.41
CA ASP A 63 3.20 2.40 -18.19
C ASP A 63 2.88 3.65 -19.05
N LYS A 64 3.58 4.77 -18.83
CA LYS A 64 3.40 6.03 -19.60
C LYS A 64 4.38 6.18 -20.76
N GLU A 65 5.34 5.28 -20.88
CA GLU A 65 6.42 5.34 -21.87
C GLU A 65 6.16 4.45 -23.10
N TYR A 66 4.98 3.82 -23.15
CA TYR A 66 4.49 2.98 -24.25
C TYR A 66 3.15 3.47 -24.80
#